data_AF-A0A8I1XLT9-F1
#
_entry.id   AF-A0A8I1XLT9-F1
#
_cell.length_a   1.000
_cell.length_b   1.000
_cell.length_c   1.000
_cell.angle_alpha   90.00
_cell.angle_beta   90.00
_cell.angle_gamma   90.00
#
_symmetry.space_group_name_H-M   'P 1'
#
loop_
_entity.id
_entity.type
_entity.pdbx_description
1 polymer ?
#
loop_
_entity_poly.entity_id
_entity_poly.type
_entity_poly.pdbx_seq_one_letter_code
_entity_poly.pdbx_strand_id
1 'polypeptide(L)'
;MSAPTLSLAQACAQMQLSAPACAQLRTPMAPQAAVSALLASGHGEDAIKLLARLLPKRYAVAWLCQCVRGETLDEEDRAGAALAEKWVREPSEAHRRAAQAFAHAGDYVSLGAWLAAAVAWSGGSLAPPHQATPVPPADHLTARAVAAAITLLAAREPAQLEARRSGYAAHAMELLTSVGAP
;
A
#
# COMPACT_ATOMS: atom_id res chain seq x y z
N MET A 1 -20.68 -17.21 -4.87
CA MET A 1 -20.99 -15.98 -4.13
C MET A 1 -19.91 -14.96 -4.48
N SER A 2 -20.22 -13.93 -5.25
CA SER A 2 -19.25 -12.87 -5.56
C SER A 2 -18.87 -12.16 -4.25
N ALA A 3 -17.59 -11.96 -3.99
CA ALA A 3 -17.13 -11.19 -2.83
C ALA A 3 -17.73 -9.77 -2.90
N PRO A 4 -18.14 -9.18 -1.76
CA PRO A 4 -18.69 -7.83 -1.77
C PRO A 4 -17.65 -6.85 -2.31
N THR A 5 -18.05 -6.06 -3.30
CA THR A 5 -17.24 -4.96 -3.85
C THR A 5 -17.00 -3.93 -2.75
N LEU A 6 -15.73 -3.62 -2.47
CA LEU A 6 -15.33 -2.60 -1.50
C LEU A 6 -15.93 -1.24 -1.85
N SER A 7 -16.65 -0.61 -0.93
CA SER A 7 -17.18 0.74 -1.13
C SER A 7 -16.15 1.82 -0.77
N LEU A 8 -16.28 3.02 -1.35
CA LEU A 8 -15.44 4.16 -1.00
C LEU A 8 -15.57 4.52 0.49
N ALA A 9 -16.77 4.44 1.06
CA ALA A 9 -16.99 4.68 2.50
C ALA A 9 -16.24 3.68 3.39
N GLN A 10 -16.23 2.40 3.01
CA GLN A 10 -15.45 1.37 3.71
C GLN A 10 -13.94 1.63 3.57
N ALA A 11 -13.47 2.02 2.39
CA ALA A 11 -12.07 2.36 2.17
C ALA A 11 -11.64 3.57 3.02
N CYS A 12 -12.46 4.63 3.06
CA CYS A 12 -12.25 5.80 3.90
C CYS A 12 -12.08 5.43 5.38
N ALA A 13 -12.98 4.60 5.91
CA ALA A 13 -12.93 4.17 7.31
C ALA A 13 -11.71 3.28 7.61
N GLN A 14 -11.45 2.28 6.77
CA GLN A 14 -10.34 1.34 6.96
C GLN A 14 -8.96 2.01 6.86
N MET A 15 -8.85 3.03 6.01
CA MET A 15 -7.60 3.75 5.76
C MET A 15 -7.45 5.04 6.55
N GLN A 16 -8.46 5.42 7.34
CA GLN A 16 -8.46 6.62 8.16
C GLN A 16 -8.16 7.87 7.32
N LEU A 17 -8.89 8.03 6.22
CA LEU A 17 -8.83 9.24 5.41
C LEU A 17 -9.28 10.45 6.24
N SER A 18 -8.75 11.63 5.91
CA SER A 18 -9.14 12.87 6.57
C SER A 18 -10.64 13.17 6.42
N ALA A 19 -11.21 13.92 7.37
CA ALA A 19 -12.63 14.31 7.29
C ALA A 19 -12.98 15.13 6.02
N PRO A 20 -12.13 16.08 5.55
CA PRO A 20 -12.33 16.75 4.27
C PRO A 20 -12.34 15.79 3.08
N ALA A 21 -11.38 14.86 2.99
CA ALA A 21 -11.36 13.86 1.93
C ALA A 21 -12.60 12.96 1.96
N CYS A 22 -13.01 12.48 3.14
CA CYS A 22 -14.23 11.68 3.28
C CYS A 22 -15.48 12.46 2.85
N ALA A 23 -15.53 13.78 3.11
CA ALA A 23 -16.65 14.62 2.71
C ALA A 23 -16.77 14.74 1.19
N GLN A 24 -15.65 14.84 0.49
CA GLN A 24 -15.58 14.90 -0.96
C GLN A 24 -16.03 13.59 -1.63
N LEU A 25 -15.83 12.45 -0.96
CA LEU A 25 -16.12 11.11 -1.48
C LEU A 25 -17.52 10.57 -1.11
N ARG A 26 -18.40 11.40 -0.53
CA ARG A 26 -19.76 10.97 -0.13
C ARG A 26 -20.63 10.58 -1.32
N THR A 27 -20.45 11.28 -2.44
CA THR A 27 -21.21 11.00 -3.66
C THR A 27 -20.62 9.77 -4.34
N PRO A 28 -21.43 8.75 -4.71
CA PRO A 28 -20.95 7.60 -5.45
C PRO A 28 -20.24 8.03 -6.75
N MET A 29 -19.01 7.58 -6.92
CA MET A 29 -18.19 7.84 -8.10
C MET A 29 -17.26 6.65 -8.37
N ALA A 30 -16.72 6.59 -9.58
CA ALA A 30 -15.75 5.55 -9.93
C ALA A 30 -14.48 5.67 -9.07
N PRO A 31 -13.81 4.55 -8.72
CA PRO A 31 -12.55 4.53 -7.98
C PRO A 31 -11.49 5.52 -8.49
N GLN A 32 -11.31 5.60 -9.81
CA GLN A 32 -10.36 6.49 -10.48
C GLN A 32 -10.74 7.96 -10.30
N ALA A 33 -12.04 8.26 -10.42
CA ALA A 33 -12.56 9.61 -10.22
C ALA A 33 -12.38 10.06 -8.76
N ALA A 34 -12.57 9.16 -7.79
CA ALA A 34 -12.34 9.44 -6.38
C ALA A 34 -10.87 9.82 -6.10
N VAL A 35 -9.91 9.03 -6.58
CA VAL A 35 -8.47 9.34 -6.43
C VAL A 35 -8.12 10.66 -7.15
N SER A 36 -8.63 10.86 -8.37
CA SER A 36 -8.41 12.10 -9.13
C SER A 36 -8.93 13.34 -8.40
N ALA A 37 -10.12 13.25 -7.80
CA ALA A 37 -10.74 14.33 -7.05
C ALA A 37 -9.89 14.72 -5.83
N LEU A 38 -9.38 13.74 -5.08
CA LEU A 38 -8.48 14.01 -3.95
C LEU A 38 -7.18 14.69 -4.40
N LEU A 39 -6.58 14.24 -5.50
CA LEU A 39 -5.37 14.87 -6.04
C LEU A 39 -5.61 16.31 -6.49
N ALA A 40 -6.72 16.56 -7.20
CA ALA A 40 -7.07 17.91 -7.65
C ALA A 40 -7.33 18.88 -6.49
N SER A 41 -7.74 18.38 -5.33
CA SER A 41 -7.95 19.15 -4.10
C SER A 41 -6.72 19.23 -3.18
N GLY A 42 -5.57 18.72 -3.60
CA GLY A 42 -4.32 18.76 -2.82
C GLY A 42 -4.28 17.75 -1.66
N HIS A 43 -5.14 16.74 -1.67
CA HIS A 43 -5.18 15.69 -0.65
C HIS A 43 -4.30 14.48 -1.05
N GLY A 44 -3.01 14.73 -1.31
CA GLY A 44 -2.06 13.72 -1.81
C GLY A 44 -1.91 12.50 -0.90
N GLU A 45 -1.86 12.71 0.42
CA GLU A 45 -1.80 11.62 1.40
C GLU A 45 -3.04 10.73 1.37
N ASP A 46 -4.23 11.34 1.35
CA ASP A 46 -5.51 10.62 1.30
C ASP A 46 -5.66 9.89 -0.05
N ALA A 47 -5.17 10.47 -1.14
CA ALA A 47 -5.14 9.83 -2.45
C ALA A 47 -4.28 8.56 -2.45
N ILE A 48 -3.08 8.59 -1.85
CA ILE A 48 -2.22 7.40 -1.68
C ILE A 48 -2.94 6.33 -0.86
N LYS A 49 -3.52 6.70 0.29
CA LYS A 49 -4.24 5.79 1.18
C LYS A 49 -5.40 5.12 0.46
N LEU A 50 -6.20 5.90 -0.27
CA LEU A 50 -7.35 5.39 -1.02
C LEU A 50 -6.90 4.47 -2.15
N LEU A 51 -5.92 4.89 -2.96
CA LEU A 51 -5.39 4.12 -4.07
C LEU A 51 -4.83 2.76 -3.61
N ALA A 52 -4.00 2.77 -2.56
CA ALA A 52 -3.44 1.55 -1.96
C ALA A 52 -4.52 0.54 -1.57
N ARG A 53 -5.68 1.04 -1.10
CA ARG A 53 -6.77 0.22 -0.61
C ARG A 53 -7.68 -0.32 -1.71
N LEU A 54 -7.85 0.45 -2.79
CA LEU A 54 -8.67 0.07 -3.93
C LEU A 54 -7.96 -0.95 -4.84
N LEU A 55 -6.62 -0.96 -4.85
CA LEU A 55 -5.85 -1.95 -5.59
C LEU A 55 -5.89 -3.33 -4.93
N PRO A 56 -5.90 -4.42 -5.71
CA PRO A 56 -5.57 -5.73 -5.18
C PRO A 56 -4.18 -5.73 -4.54
N LYS A 57 -4.02 -6.47 -3.44
CA LYS A 57 -2.81 -6.43 -2.58
C LYS A 57 -1.50 -6.57 -3.38
N ARG A 58 -1.47 -7.47 -4.38
CA ARG A 58 -0.30 -7.65 -5.26
C ARG A 58 0.03 -6.40 -6.09
N TYR A 59 -0.97 -5.74 -6.65
CA TYR A 59 -0.77 -4.51 -7.41
C TYR A 59 -0.37 -3.33 -6.51
N ALA A 60 -0.90 -3.27 -5.29
CA ALA A 60 -0.48 -2.25 -4.31
C ALA A 60 1.01 -2.40 -3.94
N VAL A 61 1.49 -3.63 -3.73
CA VAL A 61 2.92 -3.89 -3.46
C VAL A 61 3.76 -3.64 -4.73
N ALA A 62 3.29 -4.03 -5.91
CA ALA A 62 4.00 -3.79 -7.17
C ALA A 62 4.16 -2.28 -7.45
N TRP A 63 3.13 -1.48 -7.17
CA TRP A 63 3.20 -0.02 -7.22
C TRP A 63 4.23 0.52 -6.25
N LEU A 64 4.23 0.06 -4.99
CA LEU A 64 5.23 0.47 -4.00
C LEU A 64 6.66 0.19 -4.49
N CYS A 65 6.92 -1.00 -5.05
CA CYS A 65 8.22 -1.35 -5.65
C CYS A 65 8.60 -0.41 -6.81
N GLN A 66 7.62 0.05 -7.60
CA GLN A 66 7.88 1.01 -8.68
C GLN A 66 8.27 2.38 -8.14
N CYS A 67 7.60 2.86 -7.09
CA CYS A 67 7.91 4.16 -6.46
C CYS A 67 9.36 4.22 -5.97
N VAL A 68 9.90 3.14 -5.42
CA VAL A 68 11.27 3.12 -4.86
C VAL A 68 12.36 2.87 -5.91
N ARG A 69 12.03 2.49 -7.15
CA ARG A 69 13.02 2.10 -8.18
C ARG A 69 13.94 3.24 -8.62
N GLY A 70 13.45 4.48 -8.58
CA GLY A 70 14.22 5.67 -8.97
C GLY A 70 15.00 6.31 -7.83
N GLU A 71 15.04 5.68 -6.65
CA GLU A 71 15.44 6.32 -5.41
C GLU A 71 16.76 5.75 -4.89
N THR A 72 17.57 6.60 -4.25
CA THR A 72 18.83 6.18 -3.63
C THR A 72 18.53 5.54 -2.28
N LEU A 73 18.46 4.22 -2.25
CA LEU A 73 18.21 3.46 -1.02
C LEU A 73 19.52 3.14 -0.29
N ASP A 74 19.47 3.11 1.05
CA ASP A 74 20.51 2.46 1.85
C ASP A 74 20.39 0.93 1.76
N GLU A 75 21.24 0.21 2.48
CA GLU A 75 21.28 -1.25 2.39
C GLU A 75 20.02 -1.93 2.95
N GLU A 76 19.46 -1.40 4.04
CA GLU A 76 18.27 -1.96 4.67
C GLU A 76 17.03 -1.75 3.79
N ASP A 77 16.86 -0.53 3.27
CA ASP A 77 15.79 -0.19 2.35
C ASP A 77 15.86 -1.02 1.06
N ARG A 78 17.07 -1.24 0.53
CA ARG A 78 17.31 -2.07 -0.65
C ARG A 78 16.96 -3.54 -0.40
N ALA A 79 17.33 -4.07 0.76
CA ALA A 79 17.00 -5.45 1.14
C ALA A 79 15.47 -5.65 1.27
N GLY A 80 14.77 -4.72 1.91
CA GLY A 80 13.30 -4.73 1.99
C GLY A 80 12.62 -4.64 0.62
N ALA A 81 13.13 -3.76 -0.26
CA ALA A 81 12.64 -3.64 -1.64
C ALA A 81 12.82 -4.94 -2.42
N ALA A 82 13.98 -5.59 -2.32
CA ALA A 82 14.26 -6.85 -3.00
C ALA A 82 13.31 -7.99 -2.56
N LEU A 83 12.98 -8.07 -1.27
CA LEU A 83 12.00 -9.03 -0.75
C LEU A 83 10.60 -8.78 -1.34
N ALA A 84 10.19 -7.51 -1.41
CA ALA A 84 8.91 -7.13 -2.00
C ALA A 84 8.84 -7.44 -3.49
N GLU A 85 9.87 -7.09 -4.26
CA GLU A 85 9.93 -7.41 -5.69
C GLU A 85 9.92 -8.92 -5.95
N LYS A 86 10.64 -9.70 -5.13
CA LYS A 86 10.65 -11.16 -5.22
C LYS A 86 9.25 -11.73 -5.02
N TRP A 87 8.53 -11.28 -3.99
CA TRP A 87 7.16 -11.73 -3.73
C TRP A 87 6.18 -11.27 -4.82
N VAL A 88 6.31 -10.07 -5.36
CA VAL A 88 5.46 -9.60 -6.48
C VAL A 88 5.63 -10.49 -7.71
N ARG A 89 6.87 -10.89 -8.02
CA ARG A 89 7.19 -11.79 -9.14
C ARG A 89 6.67 -13.20 -8.91
N GLU A 90 6.90 -13.73 -7.72
CA GLU A 90 6.54 -15.09 -7.34
C GLU A 90 5.87 -15.11 -5.94
N PRO A 91 4.54 -14.89 -5.87
CA PRO A 91 3.84 -14.86 -4.60
C PRO A 91 3.81 -16.26 -3.97
N SER A 92 4.50 -16.42 -2.84
CA SER A 92 4.51 -17.67 -2.08
C SER A 92 4.51 -17.39 -0.58
N GLU A 93 4.03 -18.33 0.24
CA GLU A 93 4.10 -18.22 1.70
C GLU A 93 5.56 -18.13 2.19
N ALA A 94 6.50 -18.80 1.52
CA ALA A 94 7.92 -18.71 1.86
C ALA A 94 8.47 -17.29 1.67
N HIS A 95 8.18 -16.65 0.53
CA HIS A 95 8.57 -15.25 0.29
C HIS A 95 7.86 -14.30 1.25
N ARG A 96 6.59 -14.53 1.54
CA ARG A 96 5.83 -13.74 2.52
C ARG A 96 6.43 -13.84 3.92
N ARG A 97 6.78 -15.05 4.38
CA ARG A 97 7.41 -15.29 5.69
C ARG A 97 8.80 -14.68 5.78
N ALA A 98 9.59 -14.70 4.70
CA ALA A 98 10.88 -14.02 4.66
C ALA A 98 10.73 -12.49 4.85
N ALA A 99 9.77 -11.88 4.14
CA ALA A 99 9.44 -10.47 4.33
C ALA A 99 8.91 -10.18 5.74
N GLN A 100 8.08 -11.07 6.31
CA GLN A 100 7.61 -10.94 7.68
C GLN A 100 8.76 -10.94 8.69
N ALA A 101 9.71 -11.88 8.57
CA ALA A 101 10.88 -11.93 9.45
C ALA A 101 11.73 -10.65 9.34
N PHE A 102 11.94 -10.16 8.12
CA PHE A 102 12.67 -8.92 7.88
C PHE A 102 11.98 -7.70 8.52
N ALA A 103 10.67 -7.54 8.30
CA ALA A 103 9.90 -6.43 8.87
C ALA A 103 9.93 -6.43 10.41
N HIS A 104 9.85 -7.61 11.03
CA HIS A 104 9.97 -7.74 12.49
C HIS A 104 11.38 -7.43 12.99
N ALA A 105 12.43 -7.86 12.29
CA ALA A 105 13.81 -7.58 12.69
C ALA A 105 14.16 -6.08 12.61
N GLY A 106 13.53 -5.35 11.68
CA GLY A 106 13.67 -3.90 11.54
C GLY A 106 12.65 -3.08 12.34
N ASP A 107 11.92 -3.70 13.28
CA ASP A 107 10.95 -3.05 14.18
C ASP A 107 9.91 -2.14 13.50
N TYR A 108 9.64 -2.36 12.20
CA TYR A 108 8.76 -1.50 11.41
C TYR A 108 9.18 -0.01 11.40
N VAL A 109 10.48 0.28 11.42
CA VAL A 109 11.00 1.66 11.46
C VAL A 109 11.39 2.17 10.08
N SER A 110 12.21 1.41 9.34
CA SER A 110 12.78 1.82 8.05
C SER A 110 11.78 1.71 6.90
N LEU A 111 12.07 2.38 5.77
CA LEU A 111 11.30 2.21 4.54
C LEU A 111 11.36 0.75 4.06
N GLY A 112 12.52 0.10 4.17
CA GLY A 112 12.72 -1.33 3.93
C GLY A 112 11.82 -2.22 4.77
N ALA A 113 11.71 -1.95 6.07
CA ALA A 113 10.83 -2.69 6.97
C ALA A 113 9.35 -2.54 6.56
N TRP A 114 8.92 -1.34 6.14
CA TRP A 114 7.55 -1.11 5.67
C TRP A 114 7.25 -1.73 4.29
N LEU A 115 8.24 -1.77 3.38
CA LEU A 115 8.17 -2.54 2.13
C LEU A 115 7.91 -4.02 2.41
N ALA A 116 8.69 -4.60 3.33
CA ALA A 116 8.55 -5.98 3.74
C ALA A 116 7.23 -6.22 4.50
N ALA A 117 6.76 -5.27 5.31
CA ALA A 117 5.49 -5.36 6.01
C ALA A 117 4.29 -5.40 5.04
N ALA A 118 4.33 -4.64 3.95
CA ALA A 118 3.28 -4.65 2.93
C ALA A 118 3.07 -6.05 2.33
N VAL A 119 4.17 -6.78 2.12
CA VAL A 119 4.17 -8.19 1.73
C VAL A 119 3.69 -9.08 2.87
N ALA A 120 4.29 -8.92 4.06
CA ALA A 120 4.03 -9.76 5.23
C ALA A 120 2.53 -9.85 5.58
N TRP A 121 1.82 -8.72 5.43
CA TRP A 121 0.41 -8.57 5.75
C TRP A 121 -0.54 -8.81 4.56
N SER A 122 -0.02 -9.30 3.43
CA SER A 122 -0.82 -9.61 2.23
C SER A 122 -1.77 -10.79 2.41
N GLY A 123 -1.49 -11.68 3.35
CA GLY A 123 -2.29 -12.87 3.62
C GLY A 123 -1.59 -13.80 4.60
N GLY A 124 -1.91 -15.10 4.51
CA GLY A 124 -1.35 -16.13 5.37
C GLY A 124 -1.69 -15.90 6.84
N SER A 125 -0.82 -16.38 7.73
CA SER A 125 -0.92 -16.12 9.17
C SER A 125 0.21 -15.22 9.68
N LEU A 126 -0.16 -14.26 10.51
CA LEU A 126 0.75 -13.43 11.30
C LEU A 126 1.31 -14.15 12.53
N ALA A 127 0.65 -15.22 12.99
CA ALA A 127 1.11 -16.00 14.13
C ALA A 127 2.46 -16.68 13.84
N PRO A 128 3.26 -17.00 14.88
CA PRO A 128 4.46 -17.82 14.75
C PRO A 128 4.17 -19.14 14.01
N PRO A 129 5.11 -19.69 13.22
CA PRO A 129 4.87 -20.88 12.40
C PRO A 129 4.41 -22.13 13.16
N HIS A 130 4.77 -22.26 14.44
CA HIS A 130 4.42 -23.39 15.30
C HIS A 130 3.05 -23.25 15.97
N GLN A 131 2.40 -22.09 15.86
CA GLN A 131 1.08 -21.86 16.42
C GLN A 131 0.00 -22.44 15.51
N ALA A 132 -0.78 -23.39 16.02
CA ALA A 132 -1.83 -24.07 15.26
C ALA A 132 -2.98 -23.14 14.83
N THR A 133 -3.33 -22.16 15.66
CA THR A 133 -4.42 -21.23 15.37
C THR A 133 -3.92 -20.09 14.45
N PRO A 134 -4.38 -20.02 13.19
CA PRO A 134 -3.97 -18.97 12.28
C PRO A 134 -4.57 -17.62 12.71
N VAL A 135 -3.72 -16.60 12.77
CA VAL A 135 -4.12 -15.19 12.89
C VAL A 135 -3.99 -14.52 11.53
N PRO A 136 -5.07 -14.35 10.74
CA PRO A 136 -4.99 -13.67 9.45
C PRO A 136 -4.80 -12.14 9.63
N PRO A 137 -4.05 -11.46 8.74
CA PRO A 137 -4.02 -10.00 8.74
C PRO A 137 -5.40 -9.44 8.37
N ALA A 138 -5.78 -8.32 8.98
CA ALA A 138 -6.95 -7.58 8.51
C ALA A 138 -6.74 -7.10 7.06
N ASP A 139 -7.80 -7.11 6.26
CA ASP A 139 -7.67 -6.98 4.79
C ASP A 139 -7.01 -5.68 4.31
N HIS A 140 -7.12 -4.62 5.08
CA HIS A 140 -6.57 -3.30 4.75
C HIS A 140 -5.12 -3.10 5.22
N LEU A 141 -4.50 -4.07 5.92
CA LEU A 141 -3.16 -3.89 6.48
C LEU A 141 -2.08 -3.72 5.41
N THR A 142 -2.13 -4.48 4.30
CA THR A 142 -1.20 -4.25 3.18
C THR A 142 -1.30 -2.81 2.67
N ALA A 143 -2.52 -2.29 2.48
CA ALA A 143 -2.72 -0.92 2.01
C ALA A 143 -2.14 0.11 3.01
N ARG A 144 -2.27 -0.14 4.32
CA ARG A 144 -1.68 0.72 5.36
C ARG A 144 -0.15 0.71 5.31
N ALA A 145 0.46 -0.47 5.16
CA ALA A 145 1.90 -0.58 5.02
C ALA A 145 2.42 0.11 3.75
N VAL A 146 1.71 -0.05 2.62
CA VAL A 146 2.02 0.67 1.38
C VAL A 146 1.96 2.18 1.59
N ALA A 147 0.88 2.70 2.20
CA ALA A 147 0.73 4.13 2.45
C ALA A 147 1.81 4.68 3.41
N ALA A 148 2.21 3.91 4.42
CA ALA A 148 3.30 4.25 5.33
C ALA A 148 4.64 4.32 4.59
N ALA A 149 4.97 3.29 3.81
CA ALA A 149 6.21 3.24 3.02
C ALA A 149 6.30 4.41 2.02
N ILE A 150 5.22 4.70 1.27
CA ILE A 150 5.20 5.83 0.33
C ILE A 150 5.33 7.17 1.07
N THR A 151 4.73 7.29 2.26
CA THR A 151 4.87 8.50 3.08
C THR A 151 6.31 8.70 3.54
N LEU A 152 6.97 7.65 4.03
CA LEU A 152 8.39 7.70 4.40
C LEU A 152 9.25 8.06 3.19
N LEU A 153 8.99 7.45 2.04
CA LEU A 153 9.70 7.74 0.79
C LEU A 153 9.54 9.20 0.34
N ALA A 154 8.32 9.73 0.41
CA ALA A 154 8.05 11.13 0.07
C ALA A 154 8.73 12.08 1.07
N ALA A 155 8.72 11.75 2.36
CA ALA A 155 9.32 12.54 3.44
C ALA A 155 10.85 12.65 3.40
N ARG A 156 11.53 11.84 2.59
CA ARG A 156 12.98 12.00 2.31
C ARG A 156 13.31 13.34 1.66
N GLU A 157 12.33 13.97 1.01
CA GLU A 157 12.44 15.34 0.50
C GLU A 157 11.29 16.20 1.06
N PRO A 158 11.42 16.72 2.29
CA PRO A 158 10.33 17.43 2.97
C PRO A 158 9.78 18.63 2.18
N ALA A 159 10.66 19.35 1.47
CA ALA A 159 10.26 20.48 0.63
C ALA A 159 9.37 20.08 -0.56
N GLN A 160 9.41 18.82 -0.97
CA GLN A 160 8.65 18.27 -2.10
C GLN A 160 7.59 17.25 -1.65
N LEU A 161 7.30 17.14 -0.34
CA LEU A 161 6.46 16.08 0.24
C LEU A 161 5.12 15.90 -0.52
N GLU A 162 4.34 16.97 -0.66
CA GLU A 162 3.04 16.90 -1.34
C GLU A 162 3.16 16.67 -2.84
N ALA A 163 4.16 17.26 -3.50
CA ALA A 163 4.41 17.04 -4.92
C ALA A 163 4.77 15.58 -5.20
N ARG A 164 5.65 14.98 -4.36
CA ARG A 164 6.04 13.57 -4.43
C ARG A 164 4.84 12.66 -4.15
N ARG A 165 4.04 12.95 -3.12
CA ARG A 165 2.81 12.20 -2.80
C ARG A 165 1.83 12.16 -3.99
N SER A 166 1.53 13.34 -4.55
CA SER A 166 0.66 13.45 -5.72
C SER A 166 1.25 12.74 -6.94
N GLY A 167 2.55 12.86 -7.16
CA GLY A 167 3.26 12.16 -8.23
C GLY A 167 3.12 10.65 -8.14
N TYR A 168 3.37 10.06 -6.96
CA TYR A 168 3.24 8.61 -6.76
C TYR A 168 1.83 8.10 -6.99
N ALA A 169 0.82 8.82 -6.50
CA ALA A 169 -0.58 8.45 -6.70
C ALA A 169 -1.01 8.57 -8.17
N ALA A 170 -0.63 9.65 -8.85
CA ALA A 170 -0.99 9.88 -10.25
C ALA A 170 -0.46 8.76 -11.17
N HIS A 171 0.79 8.33 -11.00
CA HIS A 171 1.40 7.27 -11.82
C HIS A 171 0.69 5.91 -11.68
N ALA A 172 0.02 5.65 -10.57
CA ALA A 172 -0.65 4.37 -10.33
C ALA A 172 -2.17 4.41 -10.55
N MET A 173 -2.73 5.54 -10.97
CA MET A 173 -4.15 5.63 -11.32
C MET A 173 -4.53 4.69 -12.47
N GLU A 174 -3.62 4.47 -13.42
CA GLU A 174 -3.83 3.53 -14.54
C GLU A 174 -3.99 2.07 -14.05
N LEU A 175 -3.40 1.73 -12.90
CA LEU A 175 -3.58 0.38 -12.35
C LEU A 175 -5.04 0.12 -11.94
N LEU A 176 -5.80 1.14 -11.56
CA LEU A 176 -7.21 0.98 -11.23
C LEU A 176 -8.07 0.64 -12.46
N THR A 177 -7.71 1.08 -13.67
CA THR A 177 -8.44 0.73 -14.90
C THR A 177 -8.19 -0.72 -15.29
N SER A 178 -6.97 -1.23 -15.06
CA SER A 178 -6.60 -2.63 -15.31
C SER A 178 -7.31 -3.64 -14.39
N VAL A 179 -7.83 -3.19 -13.24
CA VAL A 179 -8.55 -4.03 -12.26
C VAL A 179 -10.03 -4.23 -12.66
N GLY A 180 -10.55 -3.42 -13.60
CA GLY A 180 -11.94 -3.47 -14.07
C GLY A 180 -12.16 -4.18 -15.41
N ALA A 181 -11.12 -4.72 -16.04
CA ALA A 181 -11.26 -5.50 -17.27
C ALA A 181 -11.67 -6.95 -16.91
N PRO A 182 -12.70 -7.51 -17.58
CA PRO A 182 -13.20 -8.87 -17.32
C PRO A 182 -12.17 -9.96 -17.59
#